data_AF-A0A6J8DY96-F1
#
_entry.id   AF-A0A6J8DY96-F1
#
_cell.length_a   1.000
_cell.length_b   1.000
_cell.length_c   1.000
_cell.angle_alpha   90.00
_cell.angle_beta   90.00
_cell.angle_gamma   90.00
#
_symmetry.space_group_name_H-M   'P 1'
#
loop_
_entity.id
_entity.type
_entity.pdbx_description
1 polymer ?
#
loop_
_entity_poly.entity_id
_entity_poly.type
_entity_poly.pdbx_seq_one_letter_code
_entity_poly.pdbx_strand_id
1 'polypeptide(L)'
;MISLLDNLTKRNVIDYTVNSYVEIFNDFLTNASLCLLNGRNYIHDDFTSISTKGSSVVDYCAVPYENLSRYKNFEVIRASVLCNKSEIPGIINPQHISDHSMLCWELEANFSSNSEIKANKCSVSSKNQNQKKSVSYNVKNIPNNWMSDQVSINSINECIHNIECSDGLKKRC
;
A
#
# COMPACT_ATOMS: atom_id res chain seq x y z
N MET A 1 -10.17 31.16 3.62
CA MET A 1 -11.41 30.46 4.00
C MET A 1 -11.37 29.11 3.29
N ILE A 2 -10.81 28.08 3.93
CA ILE A 2 -10.57 26.75 3.34
C ILE A 2 -11.73 25.86 3.79
N SER A 3 -12.86 25.90 3.09
CA SER A 3 -14.06 25.12 3.46
C SER A 3 -14.20 23.82 2.66
N LEU A 4 -13.25 23.52 1.75
CA LEU A 4 -13.31 22.33 0.90
C LEU A 4 -12.59 21.10 1.49
N LEU A 5 -11.72 21.28 2.49
CA LEU A 5 -10.88 20.18 3.03
C LEU A 5 -11.58 19.38 4.15
N ASP A 6 -12.56 19.98 4.83
CA ASP A 6 -13.21 19.39 6.01
C ASP A 6 -14.49 18.60 5.68
N ASN A 7 -14.89 18.54 4.41
CA ASN A 7 -16.09 17.80 4.01
C ASN A 7 -15.74 16.31 3.80
N LEU A 8 -15.32 15.66 4.88
CA LEU A 8 -15.12 14.21 4.92
C LEU A 8 -16.49 13.54 4.87
N THR A 9 -16.75 12.81 3.78
CA THR A 9 -17.95 11.97 3.69
C THR A 9 -18.00 11.03 4.88
N LYS A 10 -19.16 10.90 5.51
CA LYS A 10 -19.34 10.00 6.66
C LYS A 10 -18.94 8.60 6.23
N ARG A 11 -17.91 8.06 6.88
CA ARG A 11 -17.41 6.71 6.58
C ARG A 11 -18.54 5.71 6.81
N ASN A 12 -18.74 4.80 5.86
CA ASN A 12 -19.51 3.60 6.15
C ASN A 12 -18.66 2.81 7.14
N VAL A 13 -19.16 2.61 8.36
CA VAL A 13 -18.38 2.00 9.43
C VAL A 13 -18.08 0.55 9.04
N ILE A 14 -16.81 0.29 8.78
CA ILE A 14 -16.28 -1.05 8.53
C ILE A 14 -15.95 -1.75 9.87
N ASP A 15 -15.67 -0.97 10.93
CA ASP A 15 -15.14 -1.45 12.21
C ASP A 15 -16.21 -1.47 13.32
N TYR A 16 -16.46 -2.65 13.91
CA TYR A 16 -17.45 -2.84 14.99
C TYR A 16 -16.86 -2.76 16.40
N THR A 17 -15.53 -2.70 16.51
CA THR A 17 -14.81 -2.73 17.80
C THR A 17 -13.78 -1.60 17.83
N VAL A 18 -13.90 -0.71 18.82
CA VAL A 18 -12.98 0.43 19.01
C VAL A 18 -11.80 0.00 19.88
N ASN A 19 -10.58 0.27 19.44
CA ASN A 19 -9.35 -0.01 20.17
C ASN A 19 -9.04 1.12 21.18
N SER A 20 -8.65 0.80 22.41
CA SER A 20 -8.28 1.76 23.45
C SER A 20 -7.06 2.63 23.11
N TYR A 21 -6.26 2.23 22.12
CA TYR A 21 -5.10 3.02 21.66
C TYR A 21 -5.45 4.07 20.59
N VAL A 22 -6.71 4.15 20.15
CA VAL A 22 -7.13 5.10 19.10
C VAL A 22 -6.89 6.55 19.51
N GLU A 23 -7.16 6.90 20.77
CA GLU A 23 -6.95 8.28 21.25
C GLU A 23 -5.48 8.68 21.19
N ILE A 24 -4.58 7.83 21.67
CA ILE A 24 -3.13 8.06 21.64
C ILE A 24 -2.62 8.18 20.20
N PHE A 25 -3.14 7.35 19.29
CA PHE A 25 -2.76 7.42 17.88
C PHE A 25 -3.24 8.72 17.21
N ASN A 26 -4.47 9.14 17.51
CA ASN A 26 -5.01 10.42 17.02
C ASN A 26 -4.24 11.62 17.56
N ASP A 27 -3.86 11.59 18.84
CA ASP A 27 -3.02 12.62 19.46
C ASP A 27 -1.67 12.71 18.77
N PHE A 28 -1.03 11.56 18.49
CA PHE A 28 0.21 11.52 17.74
C PHE A 28 0.08 12.15 16.35
N LEU A 29 -0.95 11.78 15.58
CA LEU A 29 -1.18 12.33 14.24
C LEU A 29 -1.41 13.84 14.28
N THR A 30 -2.20 14.30 15.24
CA THR A 30 -2.50 15.73 15.44
C THR A 30 -1.22 16.50 15.78
N ASN A 31 -0.45 16.01 16.75
CA ASN A 31 0.79 16.65 17.19
C ASN A 31 1.86 16.67 16.09
N ALA A 32 1.92 15.63 15.26
CA ALA A 32 2.85 15.53 14.15
C ALA A 32 2.36 16.24 12.87
N SER A 33 1.17 16.86 12.88
CA SER A 33 0.53 17.45 11.68
C SER A 33 0.44 16.45 10.52
N LEU A 34 0.10 15.20 10.83
CA LEU A 34 -0.08 14.12 9.87
C LEU A 34 -1.57 13.87 9.61
N CYS A 35 -1.87 13.43 8.40
CA CYS A 35 -3.20 13.03 7.95
C CYS A 35 -3.15 11.60 7.42
N LEU A 36 -4.20 10.83 7.72
CA LEU A 36 -4.35 9.49 7.17
C LEU A 36 -5.00 9.55 5.79
N LEU A 37 -4.47 8.77 4.84
CA LEU A 37 -5.12 8.56 3.55
C LEU A 37 -6.26 7.53 3.65
N ASN A 38 -6.10 6.51 4.51
CA ASN A 38 -7.15 5.55 4.83
C ASN A 38 -8.40 6.29 5.32
N GLY A 39 -9.59 5.94 4.83
CA GLY A 39 -10.83 6.59 5.29
C GLY A 39 -11.27 7.80 4.46
N ARG A 40 -10.38 8.34 3.61
CA ARG A 40 -10.67 9.57 2.85
C ARG A 40 -11.64 9.35 1.70
N ASN A 41 -11.65 8.15 1.11
CA ASN A 41 -12.57 7.77 0.07
C ASN A 41 -13.37 6.52 0.49
N TYR A 42 -14.58 6.74 0.99
CA TYR A 42 -15.46 5.68 1.48
C TYR A 42 -15.78 4.60 0.43
N ILE A 43 -15.64 4.90 -0.86
CA ILE A 43 -15.93 3.97 -1.96
C ILE A 43 -14.83 2.90 -2.07
N HIS A 44 -13.59 3.24 -1.71
CA HIS A 44 -12.41 2.38 -1.86
C HIS A 44 -11.74 2.06 -0.52
N ASP A 45 -12.46 2.28 0.58
CA ASP A 45 -12.06 1.84 1.90
C ASP A 45 -12.31 0.33 2.05
N ASP A 46 -11.32 -0.38 2.58
CA ASP A 46 -11.44 -1.80 2.93
C ASP A 46 -10.55 -2.12 4.14
N PHE A 47 -10.65 -3.35 4.64
CA PHE A 47 -9.76 -3.88 5.66
C PHE A 47 -8.35 -4.06 5.10
N THR A 48 -7.36 -3.65 5.89
CA THR A 48 -5.95 -3.80 5.52
C THR A 48 -5.38 -5.14 5.93
N SER A 49 -6.05 -5.84 6.84
CA SER A 49 -5.74 -7.21 7.24
C SER A 49 -7.02 -8.05 7.29
N ILE A 50 -7.02 -9.20 6.64
CA ILE A 50 -8.14 -10.14 6.54
C ILE A 50 -7.61 -11.55 6.72
N SER A 51 -7.99 -12.17 7.84
CA SER A 51 -7.64 -13.56 8.16
C SER A 51 -8.89 -14.39 8.44
N THR A 52 -8.71 -15.69 8.64
CA THR A 52 -9.80 -16.58 9.10
C THR A 52 -10.35 -16.21 10.48
N LYS A 53 -9.63 -15.39 11.25
CA LYS A 53 -10.03 -14.95 12.59
C LYS A 53 -10.79 -13.61 12.60
N GLY A 54 -10.89 -12.94 11.46
CA GLY A 54 -11.54 -11.65 11.34
C GLY A 54 -10.76 -10.68 10.45
N SER A 55 -11.23 -9.45 10.42
CA SER A 55 -10.70 -8.38 9.57
C SER A 55 -10.47 -7.12 10.39
N SER A 56 -9.42 -6.38 10.06
CA SER A 56 -9.02 -5.19 10.79
C SER A 56 -8.31 -4.16 9.89
N VAL A 57 -8.35 -2.91 10.31
CA VAL A 57 -7.56 -1.82 9.74
C VAL A 57 -6.35 -1.60 10.67
N VAL A 58 -5.19 -2.10 10.25
CA VAL A 58 -3.95 -2.06 11.05
C VAL A 58 -2.80 -1.38 10.31
N ASP A 59 -2.93 -1.20 8.99
CA ASP A 59 -1.93 -0.57 8.14
C ASP A 59 -2.43 0.82 7.74
N TYR A 60 -1.62 1.84 8.01
CA TYR A 60 -2.00 3.23 7.85
C TYR A 60 -1.00 3.95 6.95
N CYS A 61 -1.50 4.72 5.98
CA CYS A 61 -0.68 5.66 5.22
C CYS A 61 -0.87 7.06 5.80
N ALA A 62 0.13 7.52 6.56
CA ALA A 62 0.16 8.85 7.14
C ALA A 62 1.05 9.79 6.31
N VAL A 63 0.52 10.96 5.97
CA VAL A 63 1.21 11.97 5.15
C VAL A 63 1.18 13.33 5.85
N PRO A 64 2.17 14.21 5.63
CA PRO A 64 2.12 15.58 6.15
C PRO A 64 0.86 16.31 5.64
N TYR A 65 0.17 17.02 6.53
CA TYR A 65 -1.04 17.79 6.23
C TYR A 65 -0.84 18.70 5.01
N GLU A 66 0.30 19.40 4.94
CA GLU A 66 0.67 20.29 3.85
C GLU A 66 0.75 19.60 2.47
N ASN A 67 1.02 18.30 2.43
CA ASN A 67 1.13 17.52 1.21
C ASN A 67 -0.13 16.70 0.90
N LEU A 68 -1.14 16.69 1.78
CA LEU A 68 -2.33 15.86 1.67
C LEU A 68 -3.08 16.03 0.33
N SER A 69 -3.07 17.23 -0.24
CA SER A 69 -3.73 17.52 -1.52
C SER A 69 -3.08 16.82 -2.72
N ARG A 70 -1.81 16.43 -2.61
CA ARG A 70 -1.00 15.81 -3.68
C ARG A 70 -1.23 14.31 -3.82
N TYR A 71 -1.83 13.69 -2.79
CA TYR A 71 -2.18 12.27 -2.81
C TYR A 71 -3.59 12.11 -3.36
N LYS A 72 -3.73 11.31 -4.43
CA LYS A 72 -4.99 11.04 -5.13
C LYS A 72 -5.27 9.54 -5.16
N ASN A 73 -6.51 9.18 -5.45
CA ASN A 73 -6.94 7.81 -5.75
C ASN A 73 -6.43 6.78 -4.73
N PHE A 74 -6.52 7.10 -3.43
CA PHE A 74 -6.16 6.14 -2.40
C PHE A 74 -7.15 4.97 -2.43
N GLU A 75 -6.63 3.75 -2.42
CA GLU A 75 -7.41 2.53 -2.42
C GLU A 75 -6.73 1.41 -1.62
N VAL A 76 -7.56 0.49 -1.10
CA VAL A 76 -7.13 -0.73 -0.43
C VAL A 76 -7.46 -1.92 -1.34
N ILE A 77 -6.45 -2.62 -1.83
CA ILE A 77 -6.62 -3.77 -2.72
C ILE A 77 -6.28 -5.06 -1.98
N ARG A 78 -7.28 -5.93 -1.78
CA ARG A 78 -7.05 -7.25 -1.16
C ARG A 78 -6.10 -8.09 -2.01
N ALA A 79 -5.14 -8.73 -1.36
CA ALA A 79 -4.19 -9.61 -2.05
C ALA A 79 -4.90 -10.74 -2.83
N SER A 80 -6.01 -11.27 -2.29
CA SER A 80 -6.83 -12.27 -2.98
C SER A 80 -7.47 -11.75 -4.27
N VAL A 81 -7.88 -10.48 -4.32
CA VAL A 81 -8.45 -9.85 -5.51
C VAL A 81 -7.38 -9.68 -6.58
N LEU A 82 -6.16 -9.29 -6.20
CA LEU A 82 -5.03 -9.19 -7.11
C LEU A 82 -4.69 -10.54 -7.74
N CYS A 83 -4.60 -11.60 -6.94
CA CYS A 83 -4.33 -12.96 -7.44
C CYS A 83 -5.42 -13.48 -8.39
N ASN A 84 -6.69 -13.11 -8.16
CA ASN A 84 -7.80 -13.52 -9.03
C ASN A 84 -7.86 -12.72 -10.32
N LYS A 85 -7.50 -11.42 -10.29
CA LYS A 85 -7.53 -10.53 -11.45
C LYS A 85 -6.36 -10.75 -12.41
N SER A 86 -5.22 -11.21 -11.93
CA SER A 86 -4.00 -11.28 -12.74
C SER A 86 -3.97 -12.42 -13.75
N GLU A 87 -5.04 -13.24 -13.86
CA GLU A 87 -5.02 -14.48 -14.66
C GLU A 87 -3.73 -15.29 -14.45
N ILE A 88 -3.24 -15.33 -13.20
CA ILE A 88 -2.16 -16.23 -12.78
C ILE A 88 -2.79 -17.43 -12.04
N PRO A 89 -3.56 -18.32 -12.72
CA PRO A 89 -4.05 -19.51 -12.07
C PRO A 89 -2.86 -20.44 -11.78
N GLY A 90 -2.70 -20.81 -10.51
CA GLY A 90 -1.92 -21.97 -10.09
C GLY A 90 -0.49 -21.73 -9.62
N ILE A 91 0.04 -20.50 -9.63
CA ILE A 91 1.41 -20.24 -9.11
C ILE A 91 1.42 -20.09 -7.59
N ILE A 92 0.37 -19.51 -7.00
CA ILE A 92 0.32 -19.22 -5.56
C ILE A 92 -0.79 -20.04 -4.91
N ASN A 93 -0.41 -20.94 -4.01
CA ASN A 93 -1.35 -21.64 -3.14
C ASN A 93 -2.13 -20.57 -2.32
N PRO A 94 -3.47 -20.63 -2.24
CA PRO A 94 -4.27 -19.72 -1.42
C PRO A 94 -3.79 -19.56 0.02
N GLN A 95 -3.13 -20.58 0.59
CA GLN A 95 -2.52 -20.51 1.93
C GLN A 95 -1.29 -19.61 2.04
N HIS A 96 -0.71 -19.20 0.91
CA HIS A 96 0.44 -18.31 0.81
C HIS A 96 0.07 -16.89 0.36
N ILE A 97 -1.21 -16.63 0.09
CA ILE A 97 -1.69 -15.27 -0.16
C ILE A 97 -1.63 -14.52 1.17
N SER A 98 -1.04 -13.32 1.12
CA SER A 98 -0.95 -12.41 2.26
C SER A 98 -2.34 -12.15 2.84
N ASP A 99 -2.45 -12.18 4.17
CA ASP A 99 -3.62 -11.69 4.88
C ASP A 99 -3.67 -10.16 4.91
N HIS A 100 -2.56 -9.48 4.60
CA HIS A 100 -2.54 -8.03 4.41
C HIS A 100 -2.90 -7.62 2.97
N SER A 101 -3.73 -6.59 2.86
CA SER A 101 -4.09 -5.88 1.64
C SER A 101 -2.97 -4.91 1.22
N MET A 102 -2.94 -4.59 -0.07
CA MET A 102 -2.07 -3.55 -0.63
C MET A 102 -2.72 -2.18 -0.48
N LEU A 103 -1.94 -1.18 -0.07
CA LEU A 103 -2.37 0.21 -0.04
C LEU A 103 -1.78 0.94 -1.24
N CYS A 104 -2.62 1.50 -2.10
CA CYS A 104 -2.22 2.17 -3.32
C CYS A 104 -2.71 3.62 -3.33
N TRP A 105 -1.93 4.49 -3.95
CA TRP A 105 -2.28 5.89 -4.16
C TRP A 105 -1.43 6.47 -5.29
N GLU A 106 -1.91 7.57 -5.86
CA GLU A 106 -1.16 8.38 -6.79
C GLU A 106 -0.57 9.59 -6.07
N LEU A 107 0.68 9.95 -6.40
CA LEU A 107 1.34 11.13 -5.85
C LEU A 107 1.66 12.12 -6.97
N GLU A 108 1.12 13.32 -6.88
CA GLU A 108 1.50 14.44 -7.73
C GLU A 108 2.89 14.96 -7.31
N ALA A 109 3.91 14.52 -8.03
CA ALA A 109 5.28 14.91 -7.81
C ALA A 109 5.67 16.10 -8.71
N ASN A 110 5.67 17.30 -8.14
CA ASN A 110 6.26 18.47 -8.78
C ASN A 110 7.78 18.40 -8.62
N PHE A 111 8.46 17.69 -9.53
CA PHE A 111 9.91 17.78 -9.63
C PHE A 111 10.26 19.09 -10.33
N SER A 112 10.55 20.12 -9.53
CA SER A 112 11.32 21.26 -10.04
C SER A 112 12.70 20.74 -10.40
N SER A 113 12.93 20.43 -11.68
CA SER A 113 14.21 19.99 -12.21
C SER A 113 15.22 21.14 -12.13
N ASN A 114 15.80 21.36 -10.95
CA ASN A 114 16.98 22.21 -10.74
C ASN A 114 17.58 21.96 -9.34
N SER A 115 18.28 20.84 -9.20
CA SER A 115 19.42 20.73 -8.29
C SER A 115 20.12 19.39 -8.53
N GLU A 116 21.41 19.46 -8.86
CA GLU A 116 22.33 18.32 -8.92
C GLU A 116 22.10 17.39 -7.73
N ILE A 117 21.68 16.15 -8.01
CA ILE A 117 21.62 15.08 -7.01
C ILE A 117 23.07 14.75 -6.64
N LYS A 118 23.61 15.43 -5.62
CA LYS A 118 24.71 14.88 -4.85
C LYS A 118 24.14 13.64 -4.17
N ALA A 119 24.50 12.48 -4.71
CA ALA A 119 24.22 11.19 -4.12
C ALA A 119 24.80 11.16 -2.70
N ASN A 120 23.97 11.50 -1.71
CA ASN A 120 24.30 11.25 -0.32
C ASN A 120 24.28 9.73 -0.15
N LYS A 121 25.47 9.12 -0.19
CA LYS A 121 25.71 7.76 0.31
C LYS A 121 25.13 7.70 1.72
N CYS A 122 23.98 7.05 1.85
CA CYS A 122 23.41 6.71 3.14
C CYS A 122 24.29 5.59 3.72
N SER A 123 25.34 5.95 4.44
CA SER A 123 26.15 5.00 5.21
C SER A 123 25.29 4.52 6.38
N VAL A 124 24.68 3.35 6.23
CA VAL A 124 24.01 2.64 7.33
C VAL A 124 25.08 2.27 8.36
N SER A 125 25.08 3.00 9.47
CA SER A 125 25.82 2.65 10.67
C SER A 125 25.13 1.44 11.31
N SER A 126 25.72 0.26 11.10
CA SER A 126 25.33 -0.97 11.75
C SER A 126 25.58 -0.90 13.25
N LYS A 127 24.54 -0.67 14.05
CA LYS A 127 24.55 -1.03 15.48
C LYS A 127 23.26 -1.72 15.89
N ASN A 128 23.40 -3.03 16.09
CA ASN A 128 22.71 -3.90 17.03
C ASN A 128 21.20 -3.71 17.22
N GLN A 129 20.42 -4.55 16.56
CA GLN A 129 19.12 -4.96 17.08
C GLN A 129 19.03 -6.49 17.13
N ASN A 130 18.68 -6.95 18.32
CA ASN A 130 18.54 -8.34 18.70
C ASN A 130 17.53 -9.07 17.81
N GLN A 131 17.96 -10.26 17.36
CA GLN A 131 17.22 -11.39 16.83
C GLN A 131 15.68 -11.22 16.70
N LYS A 132 15.22 -10.65 15.58
CA LYS A 132 13.94 -11.05 14.99
C LYS A 132 14.16 -12.36 14.24
N LYS A 133 13.42 -13.41 14.59
CA LYS A 133 13.33 -14.64 13.78
C LYS A 133 12.98 -14.22 12.35
N SER A 134 13.93 -14.32 11.44
CA SER A 134 13.66 -14.20 10.02
C SER A 134 12.72 -15.33 9.64
N VAL A 135 11.56 -14.99 9.10
CA VAL A 135 10.79 -15.94 8.32
C VAL A 135 11.66 -16.26 7.11
N SER A 136 12.35 -17.39 7.18
CA SER A 136 13.09 -17.94 6.06
C SER A 136 12.06 -18.45 5.07
N TYR A 137 11.74 -17.64 4.07
CA TYR A 137 11.02 -18.13 2.90
C TYR A 137 11.90 -19.19 2.25
N ASN A 138 11.35 -20.39 2.03
CA ASN A 138 12.09 -21.48 1.43
C ASN A 138 12.22 -21.22 -0.09
N VAL A 139 13.16 -20.35 -0.45
CA VAL A 139 13.43 -19.93 -1.84
C VAL A 139 14.04 -21.05 -2.70
N LYS A 140 14.19 -22.26 -2.15
CA LYS A 140 14.86 -23.40 -2.81
C LYS A 140 14.16 -23.90 -4.07
N ASN A 141 12.88 -23.55 -4.26
CA ASN A 141 12.10 -23.94 -5.43
C ASN A 141 12.00 -22.86 -6.50
N ILE A 142 12.66 -21.72 -6.31
CA ILE A 142 12.78 -20.71 -7.36
C ILE A 142 13.89 -21.16 -8.31
N PRO A 143 13.60 -21.40 -9.60
CA PRO A 143 14.62 -21.72 -10.57
C PRO A 143 15.69 -20.63 -10.59
N ASN A 144 16.97 -20.99 -10.67
CA ASN A 144 18.07 -20.01 -10.71
C ASN A 144 17.95 -19.03 -11.90
N ASN A 145 17.20 -19.41 -12.93
CA ASN A 145 16.90 -18.60 -14.10
C ASN A 145 15.56 -17.86 -14.01
N TRP A 146 14.83 -17.88 -12.90
CA TRP A 146 13.48 -17.30 -12.80
C TRP A 146 13.39 -15.84 -13.29
N MET A 147 14.36 -14.98 -12.94
CA MET A 147 14.37 -13.58 -13.42
C MET A 147 14.90 -13.41 -14.85
N SER A 148 15.41 -14.47 -15.48
CA SER A 148 15.95 -14.48 -16.84
C SER A 148 15.12 -15.33 -17.80
N ASP A 149 14.18 -16.10 -17.27
CA ASP A 149 13.26 -16.94 -18.01
C ASP A 149 12.18 -16.09 -18.66
N GLN A 150 12.02 -16.24 -19.96
CA GLN A 150 11.14 -15.38 -20.75
C GLN A 150 9.68 -15.54 -20.33
N VAL A 151 9.27 -16.74 -19.89
CA VAL A 151 7.91 -16.99 -19.41
C VAL A 151 7.65 -16.17 -18.14
N SER A 152 8.59 -16.22 -17.20
CA SER A 152 8.52 -15.48 -15.94
C SER A 152 8.54 -13.97 -16.14
N ILE A 153 9.40 -13.47 -17.03
CA ILE A 153 9.44 -12.04 -17.41
C ILE A 153 8.12 -11.61 -18.04
N ASN A 154 7.56 -12.42 -18.93
CA ASN A 154 6.30 -12.11 -19.60
C ASN A 154 5.13 -12.07 -18.61
N SER A 155 5.04 -13.04 -17.69
CA SER A 155 4.02 -13.05 -16.65
C SER A 155 4.13 -11.88 -15.67
N ILE A 156 5.36 -11.46 -15.34
CA ILE A 156 5.59 -10.25 -14.52
C ILE A 156 5.12 -9.00 -15.27
N ASN A 157 5.51 -8.85 -16.54
CA ASN A 157 5.12 -7.70 -17.35
C ASN A 157 3.62 -7.64 -17.59
N GLU A 158 2.97 -8.79 -17.81
CA GLU A 158 1.52 -8.89 -17.96
C GLU A 158 0.80 -8.54 -16.66
N CYS A 159 1.31 -8.99 -15.51
CA CYS A 159 0.79 -8.60 -14.21
C CYS A 159 0.91 -7.09 -13.98
N ILE A 160 2.07 -6.50 -14.28
CA ILE A 160 2.29 -5.05 -14.21
C ILE A 160 1.31 -4.32 -15.13
N HIS A 161 1.21 -4.73 -16.39
CA HIS A 161 0.30 -4.14 -17.37
C HIS A 161 -1.16 -4.24 -16.92
N ASN A 162 -1.56 -5.38 -16.35
CA ASN A 162 -2.92 -5.58 -15.85
C ASN A 162 -3.20 -4.71 -14.63
N ILE A 163 -2.22 -4.49 -13.74
CA ILE A 163 -2.36 -3.53 -12.64
C ILE A 163 -2.52 -2.11 -13.21
N GLU A 164 -1.63 -1.71 -14.13
CA GLU A 164 -1.65 -0.37 -14.75
C GLU A 164 -2.91 -0.10 -15.59
N CYS A 165 -3.50 -1.13 -16.20
CA CYS A 165 -4.66 -1.00 -17.09
C CYS A 165 -6.00 -1.35 -16.45
N SER A 166 -6.01 -2.03 -15.29
CA SER A 166 -7.25 -2.38 -14.59
C SER A 166 -7.91 -1.18 -13.91
N ASP A 167 -7.18 -0.08 -13.75
CA ASP A 167 -7.78 1.22 -13.49
C ASP A 167 -8.14 1.90 -14.80
N GLY A 168 -9.42 2.24 -14.93
CA GLY A 168 -9.97 3.04 -16.00
C GLY A 168 -9.45 4.48 -16.00
N LEU A 169 -8.14 4.68 -16.08
CA LEU A 169 -7.53 5.86 -16.68
C LEU A 169 -7.91 5.85 -18.15
N LYS A 170 -9.14 6.33 -18.41
CA LYS A 170 -9.52 6.88 -19.71
C LYS A 170 -8.42 7.83 -20.12
N LYS A 171 -7.50 7.36 -20.96
CA LYS A 171 -6.71 8.20 -21.85
C LYS A 171 -7.71 9.04 -22.63
N ARG A 172 -7.96 10.26 -22.15
CA ARG A 172 -8.43 11.35 -22.99
C ARG A 172 -7.23 11.70 -23.88
N CYS A 173 -7.13 11.00 -25.00
CA CYS A 173 -6.67 11.62 -26.23
C CYS A 173 -7.78 12.54 -26.74
#